data_AF-A0A970YIT0-F1
#
_entry.id   AF-A0A970YIT0-F1
#
_cell.length_a   1.000
_cell.length_b   1.000
_cell.length_c   1.000
_cell.angle_alpha   90.00
_cell.angle_beta   90.00
_cell.angle_gamma   90.00
#
_symmetry.space_group_name_H-M   'P 1'
#
loop_
_entity.id
_entity.type
_entity.pdbx_description
1 polymer ?
#
loop_
_entity_poly.entity_id
_entity_poly.type
_entity_poly.pdbx_seq_one_letter_code
_entity_poly.pdbx_strand_id
1 'polypeptide(L)'
;LSETFERLIEAYEKVGKAGEWKFHHQGGIAGYLPREVHANLKSDVSLREGNAVAWNPTIRGTKSEDTVLIGNEENSILSFPEESTWPSLEFEVNNKVVRRPALLVIG
;
A
#
# COMPACT_ATOMS: atom_id res chain seq x y z
N LEU A 1 -10.34 -8.41 1.38
CA LEU A 1 -9.27 -7.96 0.45
C LEU A 1 -9.86 -7.22 -0.75
N SER A 2 -10.95 -7.72 -1.34
CA SER A 2 -11.71 -7.05 -2.40
C SER A 2 -12.12 -5.61 -2.04
N GLU A 3 -12.66 -5.36 -0.85
CA GLU A 3 -13.05 -4.01 -0.40
C GLU A 3 -11.87 -3.02 -0.44
N THR A 4 -10.69 -3.43 0.02
CA THR A 4 -9.48 -2.59 -0.05
C THR A 4 -9.05 -2.37 -1.50
N PHE A 5 -9.23 -3.38 -2.36
CA PHE A 5 -8.94 -3.27 -3.78
C PHE A 5 -9.91 -2.32 -4.50
N GLU A 6 -11.18 -2.28 -4.11
CA GLU A 6 -12.17 -1.31 -4.60
C GLU A 6 -11.77 0.12 -4.23
N ARG A 7 -11.40 0.37 -2.97
CA ARG A 7 -10.86 1.67 -2.53
C ARG A 7 -9.61 2.07 -3.30
N LEU A 8 -8.75 1.11 -3.64
CA LEU A 8 -7.58 1.35 -4.48
C LEU A 8 -7.99 1.80 -5.89
N ILE A 9 -8.98 1.15 -6.51
CA ILE A 9 -9.51 1.56 -7.82
C ILE A 9 -10.05 2.99 -7.76
N GLU A 10 -10.83 3.34 -6.74
CA GLU A 10 -11.33 4.71 -6.55
C GLU A 10 -10.19 5.74 -6.41
N ALA A 11 -9.09 5.35 -5.75
CA ALA A 11 -7.93 6.23 -5.62
C ALA A 11 -7.30 6.55 -6.99
N TYR A 12 -7.22 5.57 -7.89
CA TYR A 12 -6.79 5.82 -9.28
C TYR A 12 -7.71 6.79 -10.01
N GLU A 13 -9.02 6.66 -9.85
CA GLU A 13 -10.00 7.54 -10.48
C GLU A 13 -9.86 8.98 -9.97
N LYS A 14 -9.73 9.16 -8.65
CA LYS A 14 -9.59 10.48 -8.00
C LYS A 14 -8.36 11.26 -8.49
N VAL A 15 -7.29 10.58 -8.91
CA VAL A 15 -6.07 11.22 -9.42
C VAL A 15 -6.00 11.26 -10.96
N GLY A 16 -7.11 11.00 -11.66
CA GLY A 16 -7.17 11.05 -13.12
C GLY A 16 -6.38 9.93 -13.82
N LYS A 17 -6.20 8.80 -13.13
CA LYS A 17 -5.46 7.61 -13.59
C LYS A 17 -6.35 6.37 -13.64
N ALA A 18 -7.64 6.56 -13.91
CA ALA A 18 -8.62 5.48 -14.03
C ALA A 18 -8.12 4.37 -14.96
N GLY A 19 -8.24 3.11 -14.52
CA GLY A 19 -7.86 1.94 -15.29
C GLY A 19 -6.38 1.55 -15.26
N GLU A 20 -5.47 2.41 -14.78
CA GLU A 20 -4.03 2.07 -14.65
C GLU A 20 -3.81 0.81 -13.79
N TRP A 21 -4.66 0.63 -12.77
CA TRP A 21 -4.63 -0.54 -11.90
C TRP A 21 -4.72 -1.89 -12.63
N LYS A 22 -5.25 -1.92 -13.86
CA LYS A 22 -5.43 -3.14 -14.66
C LYS A 22 -4.15 -3.66 -15.28
N PHE A 23 -3.10 -2.82 -15.39
CA PHE A 23 -1.88 -3.19 -16.10
C PHE A 23 -0.85 -3.90 -15.21
N HIS A 24 -1.04 -3.88 -13.89
CA HIS A 24 -0.15 -4.50 -12.92
C HIS A 24 -0.94 -5.10 -11.75
N HIS A 25 -0.33 -6.05 -11.04
CA HIS A 25 -0.83 -6.43 -9.72
C HIS A 25 -0.62 -5.25 -8.76
N GLN A 26 -1.64 -4.96 -7.95
CA GLN A 26 -1.66 -3.75 -7.11
C GLN A 26 -1.44 -4.04 -5.62
N GLY A 27 -1.22 -5.31 -5.29
CA GLY A 27 -0.82 -5.74 -3.97
C GLY A 27 -1.53 -7.01 -3.55
N GLY A 28 -1.51 -7.26 -2.25
CA GLY A 28 -2.18 -8.38 -1.62
C GLY A 28 -1.43 -8.89 -0.40
N ILE A 29 -1.75 -10.11 0.03
CA ILE A 29 -1.14 -10.71 1.21
C ILE A 29 0.30 -11.10 0.89
N ALA A 30 1.21 -10.73 1.79
CA ALA A 30 2.61 -11.05 1.75
C ALA A 30 2.97 -11.98 2.92
N GLY A 31 4.02 -12.77 2.74
CA GLY A 31 4.45 -13.77 3.72
C GLY A 31 5.81 -14.34 3.34
N TYR A 32 5.89 -15.66 3.21
CA TYR A 32 7.10 -16.33 2.73
C TYR A 32 7.26 -16.17 1.22
N LEU A 33 6.15 -16.18 0.48
CA LEU A 33 6.15 -15.87 -0.94
C LEU A 33 6.12 -14.35 -1.16
N PRO A 34 6.64 -13.87 -2.31
CA PRO A 34 6.50 -12.46 -2.69
C PRO A 34 5.03 -11.99 -2.64
N ARG A 35 4.10 -12.89 -3.00
CA ARG A 35 2.65 -12.74 -2.80
C ARG A 35 2.05 -14.11 -2.47
N GLU A 36 1.42 -14.21 -1.30
CA GLU A 36 0.59 -15.36 -0.93
C GLU A 36 -0.76 -15.30 -1.66
N VAL A 37 -1.32 -14.09 -1.77
CA VAL A 37 -2.58 -13.82 -2.47
C VAL A 37 -2.48 -12.50 -3.20
N HIS A 38 -2.79 -12.49 -4.49
CA HIS A 38 -2.97 -11.25 -5.25
C HIS A 38 -4.35 -10.66 -5.03
N ALA A 39 -4.42 -9.41 -4.57
CA ALA A 39 -5.67 -8.70 -4.40
C ALA A 39 -6.34 -8.41 -5.76
N ASN A 40 -7.64 -8.64 -5.83
CA ASN A 40 -8.50 -8.27 -6.94
C ASN A 40 -9.96 -8.17 -6.47
N LEU A 41 -10.87 -7.73 -7.35
CA LEU A 41 -12.30 -7.58 -7.06
C LEU A 41 -13.01 -8.89 -6.66
N LYS A 42 -12.44 -10.05 -6.99
CA LYS A 42 -12.99 -11.37 -6.64
C LYS A 42 -12.30 -12.02 -5.43
N SER A 43 -11.35 -11.33 -4.79
CA SER A 43 -10.67 -11.87 -3.61
C SER A 43 -11.64 -12.04 -2.44
N ASP A 44 -11.80 -13.28 -1.99
CA ASP A 44 -12.67 -13.69 -0.87
C ASP A 44 -11.96 -13.71 0.49
N VAL A 45 -10.66 -13.43 0.52
CA VAL A 45 -9.86 -13.41 1.74
C VAL A 45 -10.14 -12.14 2.55
N SER A 46 -10.56 -12.32 3.81
CA SER A 46 -10.66 -11.24 4.78
C SER A 46 -9.31 -10.97 5.44
N LEU A 47 -8.96 -9.68 5.57
CA LEU A 47 -7.80 -9.27 6.33
C LEU A 47 -8.05 -9.50 7.82
N ARG A 48 -7.05 -10.03 8.52
CA ARG A 48 -7.08 -10.32 9.95
C ARG A 48 -5.83 -9.76 10.61
N GLU A 49 -5.91 -9.54 11.91
CA GLU A 49 -4.75 -9.23 12.74
C GLU A 49 -3.59 -10.19 12.45
N GLY A 50 -2.38 -9.65 12.36
CA GLY A 50 -1.15 -10.39 12.06
C GLY A 50 -0.92 -10.64 10.57
N ASN A 51 -1.88 -10.33 9.68
CA ASN A 51 -1.61 -10.37 8.25
C ASN A 51 -0.63 -9.27 7.84
N ALA A 52 0.38 -9.62 7.05
CA ALA A 52 1.17 -8.64 6.30
C ALA A 52 0.56 -8.48 4.90
N VAL A 53 0.36 -7.23 4.48
CA VAL A 53 -0.07 -6.90 3.13
C VAL A 53 0.93 -5.96 2.49
N ALA A 54 1.31 -6.25 1.25
CA ALA A 54 2.16 -5.36 0.47
C ALA A 54 1.29 -4.72 -0.62
N TRP A 55 1.02 -3.42 -0.46
CA TRP A 55 0.27 -2.63 -1.43
C TRP A 55 1.23 -1.88 -2.32
N ASN A 56 1.03 -1.99 -3.64
CA ASN A 56 1.93 -1.39 -4.60
C ASN A 56 1.26 -0.69 -5.79
N PRO A 57 0.49 0.39 -5.53
CA PRO A 57 -0.06 1.22 -6.59
C PRO A 57 0.99 1.59 -7.66
N THR A 58 0.74 1.15 -8.88
CA THR A 58 1.58 1.34 -10.05
C THR A 58 0.80 2.03 -11.17
N ILE A 59 1.36 3.12 -11.69
CA ILE A 59 1.00 3.72 -12.98
C ILE A 59 2.15 3.51 -13.96
N ARG A 60 1.94 3.79 -15.24
CA ARG A 60 3.01 3.75 -16.25
C ARG A 60 4.25 4.54 -15.81
N GLY A 61 5.36 3.82 -15.63
CA GLY A 61 6.67 4.38 -15.31
C GLY A 61 6.95 4.61 -13.83
N THR A 62 5.97 4.45 -12.93
CA THR A 62 6.12 4.76 -11.51
C THR A 62 5.34 3.79 -10.62
N LYS A 63 5.99 3.31 -9.56
CA LYS A 63 5.39 2.48 -8.51
C LYS A 63 5.66 3.09 -7.15
N SER A 64 4.65 3.04 -6.28
CA SER A 64 4.79 3.31 -4.84
C SER A 64 4.40 2.03 -4.10
N GLU A 65 5.24 1.53 -3.20
CA GLU A 65 5.00 0.27 -2.47
C GLU A 65 5.25 0.48 -0.98
N ASP A 66 4.48 -0.20 -0.13
CA ASP A 66 4.73 -0.37 1.31
C ASP A 66 4.17 -1.73 1.76
N THR A 67 4.80 -2.29 2.77
CA THR A 67 4.28 -3.41 3.56
C THR A 67 3.62 -2.88 4.82
N VAL A 68 2.39 -3.32 5.06
CA VAL A 68 1.57 -2.97 6.22
C VAL A 68 1.25 -4.22 7.02
N LEU A 69 1.46 -4.18 8.32
CA LEU A 69 0.97 -5.18 9.26
C LEU A 69 -0.43 -4.77 9.74
N ILE A 70 -1.39 -5.67 9.61
CA ILE A 70 -2.73 -5.46 10.16
C ILE A 70 -2.68 -5.72 11.67
N GLY A 71 -2.92 -4.69 12.46
CA GLY A 71 -3.02 -4.81 13.92
C GLY A 71 -4.45 -4.96 14.40
N ASN A 72 -4.61 -5.20 15.70
CA ASN A 72 -5.92 -5.29 16.35
C ASN A 72 -6.60 -3.91 16.42
N GLU A 73 -5.85 -2.90 16.85
CA GLU A 73 -6.34 -1.52 16.99
C GLU A 73 -5.91 -0.64 15.82
N GLU A 74 -4.63 -0.72 15.43
CA GLU A 74 -4.05 0.09 14.37
C GLU A 74 -3.16 -0.72 13.43
N ASN A 75 -3.14 -0.32 12.17
CA ASN A 75 -2.22 -0.87 11.17
C ASN A 75 -0.85 -0.19 11.28
N SER A 76 0.23 -0.95 11.06
CA SER A 76 1.60 -0.44 11.11
C SER A 76 2.28 -0.56 9.75
N ILE A 77 2.88 0.53 9.26
CA ILE A 77 3.70 0.50 8.03
C ILE A 77 5.10 0.00 8.41
N LEU A 78 5.48 -1.18 7.89
CA LEU A 78 6.75 -1.82 8.21
C LEU A 78 7.91 -1.32 7.35
N SER A 79 7.61 -0.86 6.13
CA SER A 79 8.62 -0.43 5.15
C SER A 79 9.27 0.92 5.47
N PHE A 80 8.71 1.65 6.44
CA PHE A 80 9.23 2.93 6.89
C PHE A 80 9.01 3.08 8.40
N PRO A 81 9.89 2.47 9.23
CA PRO A 81 9.71 2.46 10.67
C PRO A 81 9.96 3.85 11.27
N GLU A 82 9.49 4.08 12.50
CA GLU A 82 9.51 5.41 13.15
C GLU A 82 10.93 5.95 13.31
N GLU A 83 11.88 5.09 13.65
CA GLU A 83 13.31 5.36 13.81
C GLU A 83 14.05 5.64 12.49
N SER A 84 13.38 5.52 11.34
CA SER A 84 13.97 5.82 10.04
C SER A 84 14.44 7.28 9.98
N THR A 85 15.73 7.45 9.69
CA THR A 85 16.37 8.76 9.46
C THR A 85 16.33 9.19 7.99
N TRP A 86 15.71 8.39 7.11
CA TRP A 86 15.57 8.73 5.70
C TRP A 86 14.65 9.94 5.54
N PRO A 87 14.89 10.83 4.56
CA PRO A 87 13.98 11.93 4.28
C PRO A 87 12.55 11.43 4.07
N SER A 88 11.54 12.14 4.61
CA SER A 88 10.14 11.74 4.48
C SER A 88 9.24 12.89 4.04
N LEU A 89 8.19 12.52 3.29
CA LEU A 89 7.01 13.33 3.07
C LEU A 89 5.94 12.91 4.08
N GLU A 90 5.12 13.88 4.51
CA GLU A 90 3.99 13.65 5.40
C GLU A 90 2.68 13.88 4.67
N PHE A 91 1.72 12.99 4.91
CA PHE A 91 0.39 13.05 4.33
C PHE A 91 -0.65 12.90 5.44
N GLU A 92 -1.66 13.76 5.45
CA GLU A 92 -2.79 13.64 6.36
C GLU A 92 -3.88 12.76 5.71
N VAL A 93 -4.18 11.62 6.33
CA VAL A 93 -5.19 10.67 5.86
C VAL A 93 -6.04 10.25 7.05
N ASN A 94 -7.36 10.51 6.99
CA ASN A 94 -8.30 10.17 8.07
C ASN A 94 -7.85 10.67 9.46
N ASN A 95 -7.39 11.92 9.54
CA ASN A 95 -6.85 12.55 10.76
C ASN A 95 -5.60 11.86 11.34
N LYS A 96 -4.89 11.05 10.53
CA LYS A 96 -3.60 10.45 10.87
C LYS A 96 -2.53 10.98 9.93
N VAL A 97 -1.33 11.19 10.47
CA VAL A 97 -0.16 11.50 9.65
C VAL A 97 0.48 10.20 9.19
N VAL A 98 0.59 10.03 7.88
CA VAL A 98 1.30 8.93 7.23
C VAL A 98 2.61 9.47 6.65
N ARG A 99 3.73 8.93 7.14
CA ARG A 99 5.07 9.22 6.61
C ARG A 99 5.37 8.30 5.42
N ARG A 100 5.92 8.87 4.35
CA ARG A 100 6.40 8.13 3.17
C ARG A 100 7.85 8.55 2.88
N PRO A 101 8.71 7.64 2.39
CA PRO A 101 10.07 8.01 2.00
C PRO A 101 10.05 9.07 0.90
N ALA A 102 10.85 10.12 1.08
CA ALA A 102 11.13 11.15 0.09
C ALA A 102 12.41 10.82 -0.68
N LEU A 103 12.77 11.68 -1.62
CA LEU A 103 14.04 11.60 -2.33
C LEU A 103 15.20 11.95 -1.39
N LEU A 104 16.17 11.05 -1.27
CA LEU A 104 17.46 11.38 -0.68
C LEU A 104 18.33 12.06 -1.74
N VAL A 105 18.69 13.32 -1.48
CA VAL A 105 19.63 14.07 -2.32
C VAL A 105 21.03 13.90 -1.72
N ILE A 106 21.93 13.30 -2.49
CA ILE A 106 23.34 13.15 -2.13
C ILE A 106 24.12 14.22 -2.89
N GLY A 107 24.83 15.07 -2.16
CA GLY A 107 25.73 16.09 -2.71
C GLY A 107 27.16 15.60 -2.83
#